data_AF-W3X6K9-F1
#
_entry.id   AF-W3X6K9-F1
#
_cell.length_a   1.000
_cell.length_b   1.000
_cell.length_c   1.000
_cell.angle_alpha   90.00
_cell.angle_beta   90.00
_cell.angle_gamma   90.00
#
_symmetry.space_group_name_H-M   'P 1'
#
loop_
_entity.id
_entity.type
_entity.pdbx_description
1 polymer ?
#
loop_
_entity_poly.entity_id
_entity_poly.type
_entity_poly.pdbx_seq_one_letter_code
_entity_poly.pdbx_strand_id
1 'polypeptide(L)'
;MTPTARSRGLKFPVILLGKEKLDSKTIRAFLKQTQYELVLVGNKDVPVLYNGETDDEPLDMIESFGQLGWPDDFMNEINQKPGVNGKAFVILDSTSGQDQSTCLVAASVGDDNPTIDHAKFRCQFSSTLSVLAQLDRGGPADIPHIIRRLRTEAAEAGAVWEMALVDRIKSREAQIGLSKFPPSKDWNTRCPEALPRTSRPYFPIFRSAEISLQTLNEFLESTYCKEHWGHSSDEPDPRASIITAVEPPYSDGPAEPPLKTVPYLPKQFLGTRPHEFDAIVRSVFSCPSNENPEFNYNRYIVMDEMTEKDKTVLIIANDETEGLVVSRSDFKGALLILISSKVTS
;
A
#
# COMPACT_ATOMS: atom_id res chain seq x y z
N MET A 1 -28.76 -5.24 -18.51
CA MET A 1 -29.56 -5.34 -17.27
C MET A 1 -28.64 -5.01 -16.11
N THR A 2 -28.77 -3.79 -15.59
CA THR A 2 -27.98 -3.25 -14.48
C THR A 2 -28.57 -3.78 -13.17
N PRO A 3 -27.79 -4.37 -12.25
CA PRO A 3 -28.32 -4.73 -10.95
C PRO A 3 -28.46 -3.47 -10.11
N THR A 4 -29.69 -2.96 -10.00
CA THR A 4 -30.10 -1.99 -8.98
C THR A 4 -30.20 -2.71 -7.64
N ALA A 5 -29.05 -2.93 -6.99
CA ALA A 5 -29.05 -3.22 -5.57
C ALA A 5 -29.44 -1.91 -4.85
N ARG A 6 -30.72 -1.77 -4.48
CA ARG A 6 -31.11 -0.87 -3.38
C ARG A 6 -30.24 -1.29 -2.19
N SER A 7 -29.28 -0.45 -1.83
CA SER A 7 -28.48 -0.63 -0.63
C SER A 7 -29.45 -0.80 0.54
N ARG A 8 -29.30 -1.86 1.32
CA ARG A 8 -29.72 -1.77 2.73
C ARG A 8 -28.98 -0.55 3.27
N GLY A 9 -29.69 0.42 3.87
CA GLY A 9 -29.14 1.69 4.35
C GLY A 9 -27.95 1.51 5.29
N LEU A 10 -26.77 1.31 4.71
CA LEU A 10 -25.50 1.10 5.40
C LEU A 10 -25.00 2.48 5.81
N LYS A 11 -25.01 2.74 7.12
CA LYS A 11 -24.52 3.98 7.70
C LYS A 11 -23.09 3.75 8.17
N PHE A 12 -22.11 4.31 7.47
CA PHE A 12 -20.71 4.28 7.88
C PHE A 12 -20.31 5.63 8.48
N PRO A 13 -19.46 5.64 9.52
CA PRO A 13 -18.88 6.88 10.05
C PRO A 13 -17.95 7.56 9.05
N VAL A 14 -17.92 8.90 9.05
CA VAL A 14 -16.96 9.70 8.28
C VAL A 14 -16.27 10.72 9.20
N ILE A 15 -15.03 10.47 9.54
CA ILE A 15 -14.25 11.33 10.42
C ILE A 15 -13.63 12.47 9.61
N LEU A 16 -13.67 13.70 10.12
CA LEU A 16 -12.86 14.80 9.59
C LEU A 16 -11.57 14.91 10.39
N LEU A 17 -10.45 14.76 9.70
CA LEU A 17 -9.13 14.89 10.26
C LEU A 17 -8.38 16.08 9.68
N GLY A 18 -8.46 17.22 10.36
CA GLY A 18 -7.66 18.38 10.02
C GLY A 18 -7.48 19.30 11.21
N LYS A 19 -6.30 19.94 11.31
CA LYS A 19 -6.18 21.19 12.09
C LYS A 19 -6.96 22.34 11.42
N GLU A 20 -7.19 22.22 10.12
CA GLU A 20 -7.92 23.16 9.29
C GLU A 20 -9.34 22.63 9.08
N LYS A 21 -10.34 23.52 9.18
CA LYS A 21 -11.73 23.19 8.86
C LYS A 21 -11.78 22.72 7.40
N LEU A 22 -12.12 21.45 7.17
CA LEU A 22 -12.50 20.98 5.84
C LEU A 22 -13.67 21.81 5.32
N ASP A 23 -13.56 22.31 4.10
CA ASP A 23 -14.60 23.16 3.53
C ASP A 23 -15.88 22.36 3.23
N SER A 24 -17.03 23.05 3.27
CA SER A 24 -18.32 22.43 2.96
C SER A 24 -18.41 21.92 1.52
N LYS A 25 -17.48 22.32 0.63
CA LYS A 25 -17.45 21.86 -0.77
C LYS A 25 -16.90 20.44 -0.86
N THR A 26 -15.88 20.10 -0.08
CA THR A 26 -15.26 18.77 -0.01
C THR A 26 -16.24 17.75 0.56
N ILE A 27 -16.92 18.10 1.65
CA ILE A 27 -17.97 17.26 2.25
C ILE A 27 -19.08 17.01 1.23
N ARG A 28 -19.55 18.05 0.53
CA ARG A 28 -20.57 17.92 -0.53
C ARG A 28 -20.11 17.07 -1.72
N ALA A 29 -18.86 17.23 -2.15
CA ALA A 29 -18.29 16.43 -3.23
C ALA A 29 -18.28 14.94 -2.87
N PHE A 30 -17.88 14.62 -1.64
CA PHE A 30 -17.92 13.26 -1.10
C PHE A 30 -19.36 12.71 -1.06
N LEU A 31 -20.29 13.42 -0.43
CA LEU A 31 -21.70 12.99 -0.29
C LEU A 31 -22.36 12.75 -1.65
N LYS A 32 -22.16 13.66 -2.61
CA LYS A 32 -22.74 13.56 -3.96
C LYS A 32 -22.24 12.34 -4.72
N GLN A 33 -20.97 11.98 -4.59
CA GLN A 33 -20.39 10.85 -5.31
C GLN A 33 -20.71 9.50 -4.68
N THR A 34 -20.95 9.49 -3.38
CA THR A 34 -21.10 8.26 -2.60
C THR A 34 -22.55 7.89 -2.32
N GLN A 35 -23.52 8.77 -2.58
CA GLN A 35 -24.94 8.49 -2.39
C GLN A 35 -25.28 7.97 -0.97
N TYR A 36 -24.51 8.36 0.06
CA TYR A 36 -24.81 7.99 1.44
C TYR A 36 -26.05 8.74 1.94
N GLU A 37 -26.94 8.01 2.62
CA GLU A 37 -28.13 8.59 3.26
C GLU A 37 -27.78 9.35 4.55
N LEU A 38 -26.73 8.94 5.29
CA LEU A 38 -26.28 9.58 6.52
C LEU A 38 -24.77 9.52 6.68
N VAL A 39 -24.19 10.62 7.14
CA VAL A 39 -22.76 10.74 7.41
C VAL A 39 -22.54 11.34 8.81
N LEU A 40 -21.92 10.56 9.69
CA LEU A 40 -21.46 11.00 11.01
C LEU A 40 -20.13 11.72 10.84
N VAL A 41 -20.11 13.04 11.00
CA VAL A 41 -18.94 13.90 10.79
C VAL A 41 -18.28 14.22 12.12
N GLY A 42 -17.15 13.58 12.43
CA GLY A 42 -16.36 13.92 13.63
C GLY A 42 -15.35 15.03 13.36
N ASN A 43 -15.50 16.22 13.97
CA ASN A 43 -14.41 17.20 14.11
C ASN A 43 -13.78 17.05 15.52
N LYS A 44 -12.49 17.36 15.69
CA LYS A 44 -11.77 17.31 16.98
C LYS A 44 -12.50 18.02 18.13
N ASP A 45 -13.35 19.01 17.81
CA ASP A 45 -14.04 19.82 18.79
C ASP A 45 -15.52 19.45 18.98
N VAL A 46 -16.23 18.96 17.94
CA VAL A 46 -17.66 18.56 18.00
C VAL A 46 -17.97 17.58 16.86
N PRO A 47 -18.45 16.35 17.15
CA PRO A 47 -19.04 15.48 16.14
C PRO A 47 -20.48 15.87 15.87
N VAL A 48 -20.81 15.91 14.59
CA VAL A 48 -22.08 16.40 14.06
C VAL A 48 -22.62 15.34 13.09
N LEU A 49 -23.87 14.93 13.28
CA LEU A 49 -24.54 14.03 12.34
C LEU A 49 -25.18 14.84 11.20
N TYR A 50 -24.84 14.52 9.96
CA TYR A 50 -25.47 15.11 8.77
C TYR A 50 -26.35 14.09 8.06
N ASN A 51 -27.56 14.51 7.66
CA ASN A 51 -28.39 13.80 6.70
C ASN A 51 -28.00 14.25 5.28
N GLY A 52 -27.84 13.31 4.35
CA GLY A 52 -27.55 13.62 2.95
C GLY A 52 -28.69 14.33 2.21
N GLU A 53 -29.89 14.39 2.80
CA GLU A 53 -31.10 14.93 2.16
C GLU A 53 -31.48 16.38 2.56
N THR A 54 -30.95 16.92 3.65
CA THR A 54 -31.35 18.24 4.19
C THR A 54 -30.14 19.11 4.50
N ASP A 55 -30.04 20.24 3.79
CA ASP A 55 -28.82 21.06 3.68
C ASP A 55 -28.45 21.90 4.93
N ASP A 56 -29.30 22.04 5.96
CA ASP A 56 -29.12 23.16 6.91
C ASP A 56 -29.16 22.85 8.43
N GLU A 57 -29.47 21.64 8.88
CA GLU A 57 -29.48 21.37 10.35
C GLU A 57 -28.75 20.07 10.75
N PRO A 58 -27.83 20.13 11.71
CA PRO A 58 -27.22 18.95 12.31
C PRO A 58 -28.30 18.12 13.03
N LEU A 59 -28.35 16.81 12.77
CA LEU A 59 -29.37 15.93 13.35
C LEU A 59 -29.22 15.77 14.87
N ASP A 60 -27.97 15.77 15.37
CA ASP A 60 -27.64 15.73 16.79
C ASP A 60 -26.21 16.27 16.99
N MET A 61 -26.03 17.14 17.99
CA MET A 61 -24.71 17.46 18.54
C MET A 61 -24.39 16.43 19.62
N ILE A 62 -23.23 15.78 19.53
CA ILE A 62 -22.78 14.91 20.62
C ILE A 62 -21.82 15.69 21.51
N GLU A 63 -22.30 16.08 22.69
CA GLU A 63 -21.70 17.12 23.54
C GLU A 63 -20.42 16.69 24.31
N SER A 64 -20.01 15.41 24.28
CA SER A 64 -19.02 14.87 25.24
C SER A 64 -17.61 14.54 24.71
N PHE A 65 -17.27 14.87 23.47
CA PHE A 65 -16.08 14.30 22.82
C PHE A 65 -14.72 14.96 23.11
N GLY A 66 -14.69 16.16 23.70
CA GLY A 66 -13.45 16.90 23.95
C GLY A 66 -12.47 16.24 24.93
N GLN A 67 -12.82 15.08 25.51
CA GLN A 67 -12.01 14.34 26.48
C GLN A 67 -11.60 12.93 26.01
N LEU A 68 -12.04 12.48 24.84
CA LEU A 68 -11.85 11.11 24.36
C LEU A 68 -10.60 10.99 23.46
N GLY A 69 -9.79 9.97 23.71
CA GLY A 69 -8.63 9.57 22.93
C GLY A 69 -9.01 9.23 21.50
N TRP A 70 -8.56 10.06 20.57
CA TRP A 70 -8.79 9.89 19.14
C TRP A 70 -7.87 8.78 18.58
N PRO A 71 -8.30 7.82 17.74
CA PRO A 71 -9.64 7.52 17.17
C PRO A 71 -10.42 6.37 17.83
N ASP A 72 -9.82 5.58 18.72
CA ASP A 72 -10.43 4.37 19.29
C ASP A 72 -11.69 4.67 20.12
N ASP A 73 -11.66 5.75 20.91
CA ASP A 73 -12.80 6.13 21.74
C ASP A 73 -14.00 6.61 20.90
N PHE A 74 -13.74 7.23 19.76
CA PHE A 74 -14.78 7.61 18.80
C PHE A 74 -15.45 6.37 18.20
N MET A 75 -14.67 5.36 17.82
CA MET A 75 -15.21 4.11 17.30
C MET A 75 -15.97 3.34 18.38
N ASN A 76 -15.49 3.33 19.62
CA ASN A 76 -16.18 2.72 20.76
C ASN A 76 -17.56 3.35 21.00
N GLU A 77 -17.69 4.68 20.94
CA GLU A 77 -18.96 5.35 21.11
C GLU A 77 -19.92 5.11 19.92
N ILE A 78 -19.38 5.11 18.70
CA ILE A 78 -20.15 4.81 17.49
C ILE A 78 -20.67 3.37 17.50
N ASN A 79 -19.87 2.41 17.96
CA ASN A 79 -20.25 1.00 18.04
C ASN A 79 -21.48 0.77 18.94
N GLN A 80 -21.74 1.70 19.87
CA GLN A 80 -22.91 1.65 20.75
C GLN A 80 -24.18 2.22 20.09
N LYS A 81 -24.09 2.89 18.93
CA LYS A 81 -25.24 3.48 18.24
C LYS A 81 -25.94 2.45 17.33
N PRO A 82 -27.25 2.19 17.53
CA PRO A 82 -27.97 1.24 16.72
C PRO A 82 -28.05 1.68 15.25
N GLY A 83 -27.73 0.76 14.33
CA GLY A 83 -27.82 1.00 12.88
C GLY A 83 -26.61 1.68 12.25
N VAL A 84 -25.52 1.90 13.00
CA VAL A 84 -24.23 2.37 12.46
C VAL A 84 -23.26 1.19 12.36
N ASN A 85 -22.53 1.12 11.26
CA ASN A 85 -21.52 0.08 11.06
C ASN A 85 -20.21 0.48 11.74
N GLY A 86 -19.86 -0.26 12.80
CA GLY A 86 -18.63 -0.10 13.56
C GLY A 86 -17.35 -0.65 12.92
N LYS A 87 -17.47 -1.45 11.85
CA LYS A 87 -16.34 -2.20 11.30
C LYS A 87 -15.39 -1.34 10.49
N ALA A 88 -15.89 -0.26 9.89
CA ALA A 88 -15.12 0.58 8.99
C ALA A 88 -15.60 2.02 9.04
N PHE A 89 -14.71 2.95 8.75
CA PHE A 89 -15.00 4.37 8.71
C PHE A 89 -14.18 5.05 7.62
N VAL A 90 -14.71 6.16 7.13
CA VAL A 90 -14.03 7.03 6.17
C VAL A 90 -13.37 8.16 6.94
N ILE A 91 -12.25 8.64 6.45
CA ILE A 91 -11.55 9.80 7.00
C ILE A 91 -11.35 10.79 5.84
N LEU A 92 -11.84 12.01 6.01
CA LEU A 92 -11.52 13.15 5.15
C LEU A 92 -10.41 13.95 5.84
N ASP A 93 -9.25 14.05 5.19
CA ASP A 93 -8.07 14.74 5.70
C ASP A 93 -7.72 15.98 4.86
N SER A 94 -6.58 16.63 5.15
CA SER A 94 -6.11 17.80 4.39
C SER A 94 -5.95 17.50 2.90
N THR A 95 -5.45 16.33 2.52
CA THR A 95 -5.33 15.94 1.10
C THR A 95 -6.70 15.78 0.45
N SER A 96 -7.67 15.23 1.18
CA SER A 96 -9.06 15.12 0.72
C SER A 96 -9.64 16.50 0.40
N GLY A 97 -9.27 17.53 1.18
CA GLY A 97 -9.62 18.93 0.92
C GLY A 97 -8.92 19.54 -0.29
N GLN A 98 -7.66 19.15 -0.53
CA GLN A 98 -6.86 19.65 -1.66
C GLN A 98 -7.30 19.07 -3.00
N ASP A 99 -7.49 17.75 -3.08
CA ASP A 99 -7.83 17.06 -4.33
C ASP A 99 -9.34 16.90 -4.57
N GLN A 100 -10.16 17.03 -3.52
CA GLN A 100 -11.62 16.90 -3.54
C GLN A 100 -12.13 15.63 -4.23
N SER A 101 -11.33 14.56 -4.23
CA SER A 101 -11.60 13.33 -4.98
C SER A 101 -11.16 12.06 -4.27
N THR A 102 -10.37 12.15 -3.20
CA THR A 102 -9.90 11.00 -2.44
C THR A 102 -10.18 11.12 -0.95
N CYS A 103 -10.42 9.99 -0.29
CA CYS A 103 -10.57 9.86 1.17
C CYS A 103 -9.65 8.75 1.67
N LEU A 104 -9.40 8.72 2.97
CA LEU A 104 -8.89 7.52 3.64
C LEU A 104 -10.06 6.62 4.04
N VAL A 105 -9.92 5.31 3.87
CA VAL A 105 -10.82 4.32 4.46
C VAL A 105 -10.02 3.54 5.48
N ALA A 106 -10.58 3.39 6.67
CA ALA A 106 -10.00 2.65 7.78
C ALA A 106 -10.98 1.57 8.28
N ALA A 107 -10.44 0.51 8.87
CA ALA A 107 -11.23 -0.52 9.52
C ALA A 107 -10.86 -0.64 11.01
N SER A 108 -11.86 -0.95 11.83
CA SER A 108 -11.64 -1.34 13.21
C SER A 108 -11.14 -2.79 13.21
N VAL A 109 -9.87 -2.94 13.53
CA VAL A 109 -9.24 -4.21 13.91
C VAL A 109 -9.16 -4.17 15.43
N GLY A 110 -9.86 -5.08 16.12
CA GLY A 110 -10.03 -5.01 17.58
C GLY A 110 -8.73 -4.99 18.39
N ASP A 111 -8.86 -5.00 19.72
CA ASP A 111 -7.81 -4.74 20.71
C ASP A 111 -6.49 -5.54 20.59
N ASP A 112 -6.47 -6.64 19.83
CA ASP A 112 -5.29 -7.49 19.66
C ASP A 112 -4.24 -6.92 18.67
N ASN A 113 -4.50 -5.79 17.98
CA ASN A 113 -3.50 -5.17 17.09
C ASN A 113 -3.64 -3.63 17.01
N PRO A 114 -2.92 -2.84 17.83
CA PRO A 114 -3.33 -1.49 18.24
C PRO A 114 -2.97 -0.33 17.29
N THR A 115 -2.57 -0.56 16.04
CA THR A 115 -2.19 0.53 15.13
C THR A 115 -3.17 0.68 13.96
N ILE A 116 -4.13 1.59 14.13
CA ILE A 116 -5.05 2.08 13.07
C ILE A 116 -4.30 2.50 11.80
N ASP A 117 -3.04 2.94 11.94
CA ASP A 117 -2.18 3.28 10.81
C ASP A 117 -1.94 2.11 9.85
N HIS A 118 -1.98 0.88 10.33
CA HIS A 118 -1.87 -0.31 9.48
C HIS A 118 -3.23 -0.75 8.88
N ALA A 119 -4.34 -0.29 9.44
CA ALA A 119 -5.68 -0.60 9.00
C ALA A 119 -6.35 0.56 8.25
N LYS A 120 -5.59 1.31 7.45
CA LYS A 120 -6.12 2.37 6.57
C LYS A 120 -5.42 2.45 5.22
N PHE A 121 -6.14 2.95 4.20
CA PHE A 121 -5.61 3.19 2.86
C PHE A 121 -6.40 4.31 2.16
N ARG A 122 -5.81 4.95 1.15
CA ARG A 122 -6.51 5.98 0.36
C ARG A 122 -7.40 5.32 -0.69
N CYS A 123 -8.60 5.85 -0.88
CA CYS A 123 -9.60 5.42 -1.84
C CYS A 123 -10.16 6.63 -2.61
N GLN A 124 -10.47 6.44 -3.88
CA GLN A 124 -11.22 7.43 -4.66
C GLN A 124 -12.66 7.50 -4.16
N PHE A 125 -13.24 8.70 -4.04
CA PHE A 125 -14.61 8.92 -3.56
C PHE A 125 -15.66 8.07 -4.30
N SER A 126 -15.58 8.02 -5.63
CA SER A 126 -16.47 7.21 -6.48
C SER A 126 -16.40 5.70 -6.21
N SER A 127 -15.31 5.24 -5.59
CA SER A 127 -15.01 3.83 -5.30
C SER A 127 -15.26 3.44 -3.83
N THR A 128 -15.49 4.42 -2.94
CA THR A 128 -15.60 4.21 -1.50
C THR A 128 -16.71 3.24 -1.11
N LEU A 129 -17.88 3.31 -1.76
CA LEU A 129 -18.98 2.38 -1.49
C LEU A 129 -18.60 0.92 -1.74
N SER A 130 -17.88 0.65 -2.82
CA SER A 130 -17.43 -0.71 -3.18
C SER A 130 -16.46 -1.27 -2.15
N VAL A 131 -15.61 -0.42 -1.58
CA VAL A 131 -14.71 -0.78 -0.48
C VAL A 131 -15.48 -1.09 0.79
N LEU A 132 -16.36 -0.19 1.22
CA LEU A 132 -17.11 -0.37 2.47
C LEU A 132 -18.04 -1.57 2.41
N ALA A 133 -18.63 -1.86 1.25
CA ALA A 133 -19.42 -3.07 1.05
C ALA A 133 -18.60 -4.37 1.17
N GLN A 134 -17.31 -4.35 0.83
CA GLN A 134 -16.43 -5.51 1.04
C GLN A 134 -16.11 -5.71 2.52
N LEU A 135 -15.85 -4.63 3.26
CA LEU A 135 -15.58 -4.67 4.69
C LEU A 135 -16.83 -5.08 5.48
N ASP A 136 -18.01 -4.60 5.12
CA ASP A 136 -19.27 -4.96 5.79
C ASP A 136 -19.61 -6.45 5.69
N ARG A 137 -19.40 -7.04 4.51
CA ARG A 137 -19.64 -8.46 4.24
C ARG A 137 -18.68 -9.38 4.99
N GLY A 138 -17.52 -8.88 5.41
CA GLY A 138 -16.52 -9.66 6.16
C GLY A 138 -16.98 -9.93 7.60
N GLY A 139 -16.65 -11.11 8.12
CA GLY A 139 -16.71 -11.37 9.56
C GLY A 139 -15.59 -10.59 10.28
N PRO A 140 -15.69 -10.37 11.61
CA PRO A 140 -14.66 -9.65 12.38
C PRO A 140 -13.24 -10.19 12.17
N ALA A 141 -13.09 -11.52 12.08
CA ALA A 141 -11.80 -12.18 11.84
C ALA A 141 -11.25 -11.97 10.41
N ASP A 142 -12.11 -11.65 9.44
CA ASP A 142 -11.72 -11.45 8.03
C ASP A 142 -11.29 -10.00 7.75
N ILE A 143 -11.72 -9.04 8.57
CA ILE A 143 -11.46 -7.61 8.37
C ILE A 143 -9.97 -7.31 8.19
N PRO A 144 -9.04 -7.81 9.04
CA PRO A 144 -7.61 -7.61 8.83
C PRO A 144 -7.13 -8.06 7.44
N HIS A 145 -7.60 -9.22 6.98
CA HIS A 145 -7.21 -9.76 5.67
C HIS A 145 -7.80 -8.94 4.52
N ILE A 146 -9.06 -8.51 4.63
CA ILE A 146 -9.72 -7.68 3.63
C ILE A 146 -9.02 -6.33 3.51
N ILE A 147 -8.74 -5.64 4.62
CA ILE A 147 -8.10 -4.32 4.57
C ILE A 147 -6.68 -4.40 4.05
N ARG A 148 -5.93 -5.43 4.44
CA ARG A 148 -4.59 -5.70 3.92
C ARG A 148 -4.63 -5.86 2.40
N ARG A 149 -5.54 -6.70 1.88
CA ARG A 149 -5.72 -6.91 0.45
C ARG A 149 -6.02 -5.59 -0.26
N LEU A 150 -6.96 -4.80 0.25
CA LEU A 150 -7.34 -3.52 -0.34
C LEU A 150 -6.18 -2.51 -0.33
N ARG A 151 -5.36 -2.50 0.72
CA ARG A 151 -4.15 -1.66 0.79
C ARG A 151 -3.11 -2.06 -0.25
N THR A 152 -2.88 -3.36 -0.44
CA THR A 152 -2.02 -3.89 -1.51
C THR A 152 -2.54 -3.48 -2.89
N GLU A 153 -3.85 -3.62 -3.12
CA GLU A 153 -4.49 -3.19 -4.37
C GLU A 153 -4.35 -1.69 -4.59
N ALA A 154 -4.48 -0.87 -3.54
CA ALA A 154 -4.28 0.57 -3.62
C ALA A 154 -2.82 0.90 -4.00
N ALA A 155 -1.83 0.22 -3.42
CA ALA A 155 -0.43 0.40 -3.77
C ALA A 155 -0.17 0.07 -5.25
N GLU A 156 -0.68 -1.07 -5.74
CA GLU A 156 -0.63 -1.47 -7.15
C GLU A 156 -1.32 -0.43 -8.06
N ALA A 157 -2.40 0.20 -7.58
CA ALA A 157 -3.17 1.22 -8.30
C ALA A 157 -2.64 2.67 -8.14
N GLY A 158 -1.37 2.86 -7.75
CA GLY A 158 -0.78 4.20 -7.61
C GLY A 158 -1.04 4.88 -6.27
N ALA A 159 -1.13 4.10 -5.19
CA ALA A 159 -1.41 4.51 -3.82
C ALA A 159 -2.85 5.00 -3.53
N VAL A 160 -3.75 4.95 -4.52
CA VAL A 160 -5.18 5.24 -4.34
C VAL A 160 -5.99 4.05 -4.87
N TRP A 161 -6.87 3.51 -4.03
CA TRP A 161 -7.78 2.46 -4.46
C TRP A 161 -8.86 3.04 -5.37
N GLU A 162 -8.84 2.63 -6.64
CA GLU A 162 -9.83 2.96 -7.65
C GLU A 162 -10.31 1.66 -8.30
N MET A 163 -11.62 1.41 -8.24
CA MET A 163 -12.22 0.15 -8.68
C MET A 163 -11.87 -0.19 -10.14
N ALA A 164 -11.99 0.77 -11.06
CA ALA A 164 -11.71 0.55 -12.47
C ALA A 164 -10.25 0.18 -12.73
N LEU A 165 -9.31 0.81 -12.02
CA LEU A 165 -7.89 0.53 -12.13
C LEU A 165 -7.54 -0.83 -11.51
N VAL A 166 -8.08 -1.12 -10.33
CA VAL A 166 -7.90 -2.41 -9.64
C VAL A 166 -8.46 -3.56 -10.48
N ASP A 167 -9.64 -3.42 -11.07
CA ASP A 167 -10.24 -4.43 -11.94
C ASP A 167 -9.42 -4.64 -13.22
N ARG A 168 -8.87 -3.56 -13.79
CA ARG A 168 -7.94 -3.63 -14.92
C ARG A 168 -6.66 -4.39 -14.57
N ILE A 169 -6.10 -4.17 -13.38
CA ILE A 169 -4.88 -4.86 -12.92
C ILE A 169 -5.19 -6.34 -12.66
N LYS A 170 -6.31 -6.64 -12.00
CA LYS A 170 -6.73 -8.01 -11.67
C LYS A 170 -7.11 -8.86 -12.88
N SER A 171 -7.62 -8.25 -13.95
CA SER A 171 -7.99 -8.95 -15.18
C SER A 171 -6.80 -9.29 -16.09
N ARG A 172 -5.57 -8.86 -15.74
CA ARG A 172 -4.36 -9.24 -16.47
C ARG A 172 -4.10 -10.72 -16.30
N GLU A 173 -3.80 -11.40 -17.40
CA GLU A 173 -3.34 -12.78 -17.37
C GLU A 173 -1.96 -12.85 -16.71
N ALA A 174 -1.74 -13.88 -15.89
CA ALA A 174 -0.43 -14.13 -15.29
C ALA A 174 0.61 -14.35 -16.40
N GLN A 175 1.69 -13.59 -16.34
CA GLN A 175 2.78 -13.62 -17.32
C GLN A 175 3.85 -14.64 -16.93
N ILE A 176 3.98 -14.92 -15.63
CA ILE A 176 4.98 -15.84 -15.09
C ILE A 176 4.30 -17.14 -14.64
N GLY A 177 4.68 -18.25 -15.27
CA GLY A 177 4.23 -19.58 -14.86
C GLY A 177 4.84 -19.97 -13.51
N LEU A 178 4.10 -19.78 -12.42
CA LEU A 178 4.56 -20.02 -11.04
C LEU A 178 5.13 -21.44 -10.81
N SER A 179 4.67 -22.43 -11.58
CA SER A 179 5.19 -23.81 -11.51
C SER A 179 6.67 -23.94 -11.91
N LYS A 180 7.22 -22.94 -12.62
CA LYS A 180 8.65 -22.88 -12.98
C LYS A 180 9.53 -22.40 -11.83
N PHE A 181 8.93 -21.80 -10.81
CA PHE A 181 9.62 -21.20 -9.67
C PHE A 181 9.11 -21.84 -8.36
N PRO A 182 9.41 -23.13 -8.12
CA PRO A 182 9.06 -23.75 -6.86
C PRO A 182 9.78 -23.02 -5.71
N PRO A 183 9.11 -22.81 -4.57
CA PRO A 183 9.76 -22.22 -3.41
C PRO A 183 10.96 -23.08 -3.00
N SER A 184 12.06 -22.43 -2.60
CA SER A 184 13.23 -23.15 -2.08
C SER A 184 12.82 -24.03 -0.91
N LYS A 185 13.23 -25.31 -0.93
CA LYS A 185 12.88 -26.30 0.11
C LYS A 185 13.55 -26.02 1.45
N ASP A 186 14.63 -25.24 1.43
CA ASP A 186 15.54 -25.06 2.55
C ASP A 186 15.91 -23.58 2.66
N TRP A 187 15.06 -22.80 3.34
CA TRP A 187 15.32 -21.39 3.59
C TRP A 187 16.56 -21.17 4.47
N ASN A 188 16.98 -22.18 5.23
CA ASN A 188 18.06 -22.09 6.22
C ASN A 188 19.37 -22.77 5.81
N THR A 189 19.42 -23.45 4.66
CA THR A 189 20.47 -24.45 4.39
C THR A 189 21.34 -24.02 3.23
N ARG A 190 22.34 -23.17 3.54
CA ARG A 190 23.48 -22.73 2.71
C ARG A 190 23.14 -22.11 1.35
N CYS A 191 23.63 -20.89 1.11
CA CYS A 191 23.77 -20.36 -0.24
C CYS A 191 24.50 -21.40 -1.11
N PRO A 192 24.15 -21.55 -2.40
CA PRO A 192 24.94 -22.37 -3.31
C PRO A 192 26.41 -21.98 -3.17
N GLU A 193 27.24 -22.92 -2.69
CA GLU A 193 28.67 -22.70 -2.53
C GLU A 193 29.22 -22.33 -3.92
N ALA A 194 29.74 -21.10 -4.03
CA ALA A 194 30.17 -20.43 -5.26
C ALA A 194 29.07 -19.79 -6.12
N LEU A 195 28.26 -18.91 -5.53
CA LEU A 195 27.81 -17.73 -6.27
C LEU A 195 29.05 -16.81 -6.51
N PRO A 196 29.48 -16.50 -7.76
CA PRO A 196 30.55 -15.54 -8.00
C PRO A 196 30.33 -14.22 -7.25
N ARG A 197 31.37 -13.39 -7.02
CA ARG A 197 31.22 -12.12 -6.28
C ARG A 197 30.14 -11.17 -6.85
N THR A 198 29.79 -11.35 -8.12
CA THR A 198 28.66 -10.73 -8.86
C THR A 198 27.28 -11.25 -8.46
N SER A 199 27.21 -12.17 -7.50
CA SER A 199 26.00 -12.83 -7.01
C SER A 199 25.94 -12.84 -5.48
N ARG A 200 26.57 -11.83 -4.85
CA ARG A 200 26.08 -11.38 -3.55
C ARG A 200 24.62 -10.95 -3.75
N PRO A 201 23.71 -11.32 -2.84
CA PRO A 201 22.31 -11.00 -3.03
C PRO A 201 22.10 -9.49 -2.88
N TYR A 202 21.79 -8.86 -4.00
CA TYR A 202 21.42 -7.46 -4.13
C TYR A 202 19.92 -7.31 -3.96
N PHE A 203 19.45 -6.15 -3.48
CA PHE A 203 18.02 -5.85 -3.51
C PHE A 203 17.53 -5.87 -4.97
N PRO A 204 16.65 -6.82 -5.37
CA PRO A 204 16.27 -6.94 -6.76
C PRO A 204 15.28 -5.84 -7.12
N ILE A 205 15.54 -5.19 -8.26
CA ILE A 205 14.67 -4.21 -8.89
C ILE A 205 14.12 -4.86 -10.15
N PHE A 206 12.84 -5.22 -10.11
CA PHE A 206 12.10 -5.66 -11.27
C PHE A 206 11.50 -4.47 -11.99
N ARG A 207 11.45 -4.54 -13.31
CA ARG A 207 10.71 -3.60 -14.14
C ARG A 207 9.52 -4.34 -14.74
N SER A 208 8.32 -3.85 -14.48
CA SER A 208 7.07 -4.34 -15.08
C SER A 208 6.52 -3.40 -16.17
N ALA A 209 7.22 -2.30 -16.44
CA ALA A 209 6.92 -1.35 -17.48
C ALA A 209 8.19 -0.80 -18.14
N GLU A 210 8.03 -0.17 -19.29
CA GLU A 210 9.11 0.60 -19.91
C GLU A 210 9.37 1.87 -19.09
N ILE A 211 10.59 2.00 -18.58
CA ILE A 211 11.04 3.12 -17.75
C ILE A 211 12.19 3.79 -18.48
N SER A 212 12.16 5.11 -18.56
CA SER A 212 13.20 5.86 -19.28
C SER A 212 14.55 5.75 -18.57
N LEU A 213 15.66 5.87 -19.33
CA LEU A 213 17.00 5.89 -18.75
C LEU A 213 17.14 7.00 -17.70
N GLN A 214 16.51 8.15 -17.96
CA GLN A 214 16.47 9.28 -17.06
C GLN A 214 15.82 8.88 -15.73
N THR A 215 14.60 8.34 -15.74
CA THR A 215 13.90 7.93 -14.52
C THR A 215 14.65 6.84 -13.75
N LEU A 216 15.29 5.89 -14.45
CA LEU A 216 16.13 4.89 -13.81
C LEU A 216 17.31 5.52 -13.07
N ASN A 217 18.01 6.46 -13.70
CA ASN A 217 19.12 7.17 -13.07
C ASN A 217 18.65 8.06 -11.92
N GLU A 218 17.53 8.78 -12.07
CA GLU A 218 16.93 9.57 -10.99
C GLU A 218 16.60 8.70 -9.77
N PHE A 219 16.03 7.51 -9.98
CA PHE A 219 15.76 6.55 -8.92
C PHE A 219 17.06 6.11 -8.24
N LEU A 220 18.03 5.61 -9.01
CA LEU A 220 19.30 5.11 -8.47
C LEU A 220 20.12 6.21 -7.76
N GLU A 221 20.14 7.43 -8.28
CA GLU A 221 20.82 8.56 -7.63
C GLU A 221 20.16 8.92 -6.30
N SER A 222 18.82 9.01 -6.28
CA SER A 222 18.05 9.23 -5.05
C SER A 222 18.27 8.09 -4.03
N THR A 223 18.45 6.87 -4.54
CA THR A 223 18.72 5.67 -3.78
C THR A 223 20.06 5.76 -3.05
N TYR A 224 21.15 6.01 -3.78
CA TYR A 224 22.53 5.98 -3.27
C TYR A 224 22.99 7.29 -2.62
N CYS A 225 22.09 8.25 -2.41
CA CYS A 225 22.43 9.52 -1.76
C CYS A 225 22.80 9.28 -0.28
N LYS A 226 24.11 9.29 0.00
CA LYS A 226 24.72 9.01 1.31
C LYS A 226 24.20 9.89 2.45
N GLU A 227 23.69 11.09 2.14
CA GLU A 227 23.11 12.00 3.14
C GLU A 227 21.86 11.43 3.82
N HIS A 228 21.17 10.48 3.17
CA HIS A 228 19.95 9.86 3.69
C HIS A 228 20.22 8.59 4.50
N TRP A 229 21.46 8.09 4.54
CA TRP A 229 21.76 6.73 4.99
C TRP A 229 22.15 6.64 6.47
N GLY A 230 22.32 7.77 7.16
CA GLY A 230 22.30 7.84 8.62
C GLY A 230 23.38 7.07 9.41
N HIS A 231 24.40 6.46 8.78
CA HIS A 231 25.36 5.60 9.49
C HIS A 231 26.85 5.97 9.32
N SER A 232 27.59 5.70 10.41
CA SER A 232 29.05 5.74 10.55
C SER A 232 29.75 4.84 9.52
N SER A 233 31.00 5.18 9.21
CA SER A 233 31.87 4.68 8.11
C SER A 233 32.00 3.17 7.86
N ASP A 234 31.37 2.31 8.65
CA ASP A 234 31.74 0.89 8.78
C ASP A 234 30.65 -0.09 8.27
N GLU A 235 29.44 0.37 7.92
CA GLU A 235 28.39 -0.48 7.34
C GLU A 235 28.49 -0.57 5.81
N PRO A 236 28.35 -1.77 5.21
CA PRO A 236 28.44 -1.92 3.76
C PRO A 236 27.23 -1.31 3.07
N ASP A 237 27.49 -0.46 2.07
CA ASP A 237 26.45 0.18 1.26
C ASP A 237 25.41 -0.85 0.75
N PRO A 238 24.10 -0.70 1.01
CA PRO A 238 23.06 -1.50 0.36
C PRO A 238 23.18 -1.38 -1.15
N ARG A 239 23.27 -2.52 -1.83
CA ARG A 239 23.43 -2.61 -3.28
C ARG A 239 22.17 -3.20 -3.90
N ALA A 240 21.60 -2.49 -4.87
CA ALA A 240 20.47 -2.96 -5.65
C ALA A 240 20.91 -3.49 -7.01
N SER A 241 20.13 -4.37 -7.63
CA SER A 241 20.37 -4.89 -8.98
C SER A 241 19.11 -4.83 -9.82
N ILE A 242 19.23 -4.33 -11.04
CA ILE A 242 18.14 -4.39 -12.00
C ILE A 242 18.12 -5.80 -12.60
N ILE A 243 16.98 -6.49 -12.48
CA ILE A 243 16.80 -7.83 -13.01
C ILE A 243 16.49 -7.73 -14.50
N THR A 244 17.37 -8.32 -15.32
CA THR A 244 17.35 -8.24 -16.79
C THR A 244 17.03 -9.58 -17.44
N ALA A 245 16.90 -10.68 -16.68
CA ALA A 245 16.55 -11.98 -17.22
C ALA A 245 15.62 -12.78 -16.30
N VAL A 246 14.86 -13.71 -16.90
CA VAL A 246 13.99 -14.67 -16.20
C VAL A 246 14.75 -15.94 -15.80
N GLU A 247 15.94 -16.14 -16.39
CA GLU A 247 16.83 -17.26 -16.15
C GLU A 247 18.24 -16.72 -15.81
N PRO A 248 19.08 -17.49 -15.10
CA PRO A 248 20.44 -17.04 -14.77
C PRO A 248 21.30 -16.78 -16.03
N PRO A 249 22.18 -15.76 -16.02
CA PRO A 249 22.36 -14.77 -14.97
C PRO A 249 21.22 -13.74 -14.95
N TYR A 250 20.62 -13.51 -13.78
CA TYR A 250 19.44 -12.65 -13.62
C TYR A 250 19.75 -11.14 -13.72
N SER A 251 21.00 -10.75 -13.43
CA SER A 251 21.51 -9.40 -13.59
C SER A 251 23.01 -9.44 -13.92
N ASP A 252 23.53 -8.33 -14.45
CA ASP A 252 24.96 -8.16 -14.76
C ASP A 252 25.78 -7.62 -13.56
N GLY A 253 25.17 -7.57 -12.37
CA GLY A 253 25.75 -7.01 -11.14
C GLY A 253 24.98 -5.81 -10.59
N PRO A 254 25.58 -5.05 -9.65
CA PRO A 254 24.90 -3.93 -8.99
C PRO A 254 24.57 -2.81 -9.99
N ALA A 255 23.39 -2.21 -9.81
CA ALA A 255 22.97 -1.05 -10.58
C ALA A 255 23.62 0.21 -9.99
N GLU A 256 24.72 0.64 -10.59
CA GLU A 256 25.47 1.85 -10.19
C GLU A 256 25.09 3.03 -11.11
N PRO A 257 24.62 4.17 -10.56
CA PRO A 257 24.35 5.35 -11.36
C PRO A 257 25.67 6.06 -11.77
N PRO A 258 25.71 6.71 -12.94
CA PRO A 258 24.67 6.71 -13.97
C PRO A 258 24.77 5.46 -14.86
N LEU A 259 23.63 4.82 -15.09
CA LEU A 259 23.46 3.86 -16.16
C LEU A 259 23.65 4.55 -17.51
N LYS A 260 24.41 3.90 -18.40
CA LYS A 260 24.70 4.41 -19.76
C LYS A 260 23.60 4.10 -20.78
N THR A 261 22.83 3.06 -20.52
CA THR A 261 21.80 2.52 -21.42
C THR A 261 20.68 1.93 -20.58
N VAL A 262 19.46 1.91 -21.12
CA VAL A 262 18.33 1.24 -20.46
C VAL A 262 18.62 -0.27 -20.39
N PRO A 263 18.65 -0.87 -19.19
CA PRO A 263 18.84 -2.31 -19.06
C PRO A 263 17.72 -3.07 -19.80
N TYR A 264 18.06 -4.24 -20.34
CA TYR A 264 17.08 -5.06 -21.06
C TYR A 264 15.90 -5.44 -20.15
N LEU A 265 14.69 -5.32 -20.67
CA LEU A 265 13.44 -5.69 -20.01
C LEU A 265 12.90 -6.98 -20.64
N PRO A 266 12.91 -8.11 -19.92
CA PRO A 266 12.23 -9.32 -20.38
C PRO A 266 10.76 -9.07 -20.69
N LYS A 267 10.31 -9.55 -21.85
CA LYS A 267 8.90 -9.42 -22.26
C LYS A 267 7.93 -9.99 -21.23
N GLN A 268 8.33 -11.06 -20.56
CA GLN A 268 7.56 -11.73 -19.52
C GLN A 268 7.33 -10.85 -18.30
N PHE A 269 8.13 -9.81 -18.07
CA PHE A 269 7.96 -8.92 -16.92
C PHE A 269 6.95 -7.80 -17.20
N LEU A 270 6.68 -7.48 -18.46
CA LEU A 270 5.73 -6.42 -18.83
C LEU A 270 4.34 -6.73 -18.27
N GLY A 271 3.81 -5.82 -17.46
CA GLY A 271 2.50 -5.95 -16.81
C GLY A 271 2.41 -7.00 -15.70
N THR A 272 3.53 -7.66 -15.37
CA THR A 272 3.60 -8.68 -14.30
C THR A 272 3.30 -8.07 -12.95
N ARG A 273 2.52 -8.79 -12.15
CA ARG A 273 2.11 -8.33 -10.83
C ARG A 273 3.15 -8.66 -9.75
N PRO A 274 3.19 -7.91 -8.64
CA PRO A 274 4.11 -8.16 -7.54
C PRO A 274 4.19 -9.62 -7.10
N HIS A 275 3.06 -10.29 -6.87
CA HIS A 275 3.00 -11.68 -6.41
C HIS A 275 3.64 -12.70 -7.37
N GLU A 276 3.75 -12.38 -8.65
CA GLU A 276 4.42 -13.23 -9.64
C GLU A 276 5.94 -13.11 -9.53
N PHE A 277 6.45 -11.88 -9.32
CA PHE A 277 7.87 -11.66 -9.02
C PHE A 277 8.29 -12.29 -7.70
N ASP A 278 7.39 -12.31 -6.70
CA ASP A 278 7.63 -12.97 -5.42
C ASP A 278 7.97 -14.46 -5.57
N ALA A 279 7.39 -15.15 -6.56
CA ALA A 279 7.76 -16.53 -6.86
C ALA A 279 9.20 -16.66 -7.35
N ILE A 280 9.67 -15.74 -8.20
CA ILE A 280 11.08 -15.67 -8.61
C ILE A 280 11.96 -15.38 -7.39
N VAL A 281 11.61 -14.37 -6.58
CA VAL A 281 12.37 -13.97 -5.39
C VAL A 281 12.53 -15.14 -4.42
N ARG A 282 11.44 -15.83 -4.07
CA ARG A 282 11.44 -17.00 -3.18
C ARG A 282 12.13 -18.25 -3.76
N SER A 283 12.23 -18.35 -5.07
CA SER A 283 12.89 -19.49 -5.73
C SER A 283 14.39 -19.26 -5.91
N VAL A 284 14.82 -18.02 -6.11
CA VAL A 284 16.15 -17.68 -6.63
C VAL A 284 16.98 -16.88 -5.63
N PHE A 285 16.34 -15.97 -4.89
CA PHE A 285 17.02 -15.01 -4.02
C PHE A 285 16.92 -15.37 -2.53
N SER A 286 16.30 -16.51 -2.21
CA SER A 286 16.06 -17.02 -0.85
C SER A 286 17.32 -17.60 -0.18
N CYS A 287 18.37 -16.80 0.03
CA CYS A 287 19.51 -17.24 0.83
C CYS A 287 19.79 -16.31 2.01
N PRO A 288 19.51 -16.69 3.27
CA PRO A 288 20.04 -15.99 4.42
C PRO A 288 21.57 -16.09 4.41
N SER A 289 22.22 -14.95 4.23
CA SER A 289 23.65 -14.84 4.49
C SER A 289 23.89 -14.97 5.99
N ASN A 290 24.51 -16.06 6.43
CA ASN A 290 25.05 -16.18 7.79
C ASN A 290 26.07 -15.08 8.11
N GLU A 291 26.62 -14.40 7.10
CA GLU A 291 27.57 -13.30 7.25
C GLU A 291 26.88 -11.94 7.40
N ASN A 292 25.59 -11.83 7.06
CA ASN A 292 24.86 -10.56 7.14
C ASN A 292 23.34 -10.77 7.31
N PRO A 293 22.89 -11.14 8.53
CA PRO A 293 21.48 -11.44 8.83
C PRO A 293 20.52 -10.25 8.64
N GLU A 294 21.05 -9.04 8.43
CA GLU A 294 20.29 -7.82 8.24
C GLU A 294 19.68 -7.68 6.83
N PHE A 295 20.19 -8.42 5.85
CA PHE A 295 19.62 -8.41 4.50
C PHE A 295 18.42 -9.35 4.44
N ASN A 296 17.23 -8.76 4.56
CA ASN A 296 15.98 -9.49 4.38
C ASN A 296 15.74 -9.75 2.89
N TYR A 297 16.14 -10.94 2.42
CA TYR A 297 15.99 -11.38 1.03
C TYR A 297 14.55 -11.58 0.55
N ASN A 298 13.59 -11.35 1.43
CA ASN A 298 12.18 -11.32 1.11
C ASN A 298 11.71 -9.94 0.63
N ARG A 299 12.63 -8.99 0.41
CA ARG A 299 12.30 -7.62 -0.02
C ARG A 299 12.80 -7.30 -1.42
N TYR A 300 11.97 -6.64 -2.21
CA TYR A 300 12.30 -6.24 -3.58
C TYR A 300 11.50 -5.03 -4.06
N ILE A 301 11.95 -4.43 -5.15
CA ILE A 301 11.30 -3.29 -5.79
C ILE A 301 10.67 -3.73 -7.09
N VAL A 302 9.49 -3.19 -7.39
CA VAL A 302 8.90 -3.23 -8.73
C VAL A 302 8.70 -1.80 -9.23
N MET A 303 9.31 -1.50 -10.37
CA MET A 303 9.03 -0.32 -11.17
C MET A 303 7.93 -0.63 -12.17
N ASP A 304 6.83 0.10 -12.13
CA ASP A 304 5.62 -0.18 -12.91
C ASP A 304 5.17 1.02 -13.74
N GLU A 305 3.99 0.93 -14.35
CA GLU A 305 3.44 1.98 -15.22
C GLU A 305 3.30 3.34 -14.51
N MET A 306 3.18 3.33 -13.18
CA MET A 306 3.08 4.54 -12.36
C MET A 306 4.46 5.12 -12.03
N THR A 307 5.55 4.36 -12.18
CA THR A 307 6.91 4.84 -11.88
C THR A 307 7.35 6.00 -12.76
N GLU A 308 7.09 5.92 -14.07
CA GLU A 308 7.50 7.00 -14.98
C GLU A 308 6.73 8.29 -14.70
N LYS A 309 5.41 8.16 -14.45
CA LYS A 309 4.46 9.26 -14.28
C LYS A 309 4.57 9.93 -12.91
N ASP A 310 4.56 9.14 -11.85
CA ASP A 310 4.41 9.64 -10.48
C ASP A 310 5.75 9.65 -9.72
N LYS A 311 6.84 9.15 -10.31
CA LYS A 311 8.17 9.01 -9.68
C LYS A 311 8.11 8.24 -8.36
N THR A 312 7.34 7.15 -8.38
CA THR A 312 7.17 6.21 -7.27
C THR A 312 7.54 4.79 -7.66
N VAL A 313 7.81 3.93 -6.69
CA VAL A 313 8.03 2.51 -6.92
C VAL A 313 7.22 1.68 -5.93
N LEU A 314 6.93 0.44 -6.30
CA LEU A 314 6.42 -0.55 -5.36
C LEU A 314 7.57 -1.13 -4.56
N ILE A 315 7.38 -1.21 -3.25
CA ILE A 315 8.24 -1.93 -2.32
C ILE A 315 7.46 -3.14 -1.85
N ILE A 316 8.08 -4.30 -1.99
CA ILE A 316 7.47 -5.56 -1.63
C ILE A 316 8.29 -6.21 -0.54
N ALA A 317 7.62 -6.74 0.47
CA ALA A 317 8.22 -7.57 1.51
C ALA A 317 7.36 -8.83 1.68
N ASN A 318 7.99 -10.01 1.72
CA ASN A 318 7.32 -11.24 2.14
C ASN A 318 7.52 -11.41 3.64
N ASP A 319 6.42 -11.29 4.39
CA ASP A 319 6.40 -11.54 5.83
C ASP A 319 5.83 -12.95 6.09
N GLU A 320 6.46 -13.72 6.97
CA GLU A 320 6.04 -15.11 7.23
C GLU A 320 4.65 -15.21 7.88
N THR A 321 4.26 -14.21 8.68
CA THR A 321 2.98 -14.16 9.39
C THR A 321 1.89 -13.51 8.55
N GLU A 322 2.29 -12.54 7.75
CA GLU A 322 1.40 -11.60 7.10
C GLU A 322 1.27 -11.90 5.60
N GLY A 323 2.21 -12.63 5.00
CA GLY A 323 2.32 -12.88 3.57
C GLY A 323 2.90 -11.67 2.83
N LEU A 324 2.53 -11.49 1.56
CA LEU A 324 3.06 -10.40 0.74
C LEU A 324 2.54 -9.04 1.24
N VAL A 325 3.44 -8.18 1.71
CA VAL A 325 3.20 -6.76 2.01
C VAL A 325 3.64 -5.96 0.79
N VAL A 326 2.75 -5.13 0.25
CA VAL A 326 3.06 -4.22 -0.86
C VAL A 326 2.79 -2.80 -0.41
N SER A 327 3.78 -1.92 -0.56
CA SER A 327 3.65 -0.49 -0.36
C SER A 327 4.14 0.26 -1.60
N ARG A 328 3.72 1.52 -1.74
CA ARG A 328 4.23 2.42 -2.76
C ARG A 328 4.89 3.60 -2.08
N SER A 329 6.07 3.97 -2.55
CA SER A 329 6.85 5.09 -2.02
C SER A 329 7.47 5.90 -3.13
N ASP A 330 7.80 7.15 -2.84
CA ASP A 330 8.65 7.94 -3.71
C ASP A 330 10.08 7.37 -3.75
N PHE A 331 10.91 7.89 -4.66
CA PHE A 331 12.28 7.39 -4.84
C PHE A 331 13.16 7.53 -3.59
N LYS A 332 12.92 8.55 -2.76
CA LYS A 332 13.71 8.79 -1.54
C LYS A 332 13.33 7.83 -0.42
N GLY A 333 12.03 7.62 -0.20
CA GLY A 333 11.50 6.74 0.82
C GLY A 333 11.71 5.25 0.49
N ALA A 334 11.78 4.89 -0.80
CA ALA A 334 11.84 3.50 -1.25
C ALA A 334 12.96 2.68 -0.61
N LEU A 335 14.18 3.20 -0.53
CA LEU A 335 15.29 2.42 0.03
C LEU A 335 15.47 2.63 1.52
N LEU A 336 15.08 3.77 2.08
CA LEU A 336 14.99 3.90 3.54
C LEU A 336 14.15 2.78 4.16
N ILE A 337 13.05 2.39 3.50
CA ILE A 337 12.18 1.29 3.94
C ILE A 337 12.87 -0.08 3.77
N LEU A 338 13.66 -0.28 2.72
CA LEU A 338 14.36 -1.54 2.48
C LEU A 338 15.50 -1.78 3.46
N ILE A 339 16.25 -0.72 3.79
CA ILE A 339 17.48 -0.75 4.60
C ILE A 339 17.15 -0.62 6.09
N SER A 340 16.00 -0.05 6.45
CA SER A 340 15.54 -0.02 7.83
C SER A 340 15.25 -1.46 8.31
N SER A 341 16.25 -2.03 8.99
CA SER A 341 16.19 -3.30 9.71
C SER A 341 15.40 -3.18 11.02
N LYS A 342 14.74 -2.03 11.30
CA LYS A 342 14.17 -1.71 12.62
C LYS A 342 12.71 -1.24 12.67
N VAL A 343 11.98 -1.16 11.56
CA VAL A 343 10.56 -0.74 11.61
C VAL A 343 9.64 -1.92 11.28
N THR A 344 9.71 -2.95 12.13
CA THR A 344 8.65 -3.94 12.37
C THR A 344 8.96 -4.61 13.70
N SER A 345 8.60 -3.94 14.79
CA SER A 345 8.41 -4.53 16.13
C SER A 345 7.35 -3.74 16.86
#